data_AF-A0A1N7P2Y9-F1
#
_entry.id   AF-A0A1N7P2Y9-F1
#
_cell.length_a   1.000
_cell.length_b   1.000
_cell.length_c   1.000
_cell.angle_alpha   90.00
_cell.angle_beta   90.00
_cell.angle_gamma   90.00
#
_symmetry.space_group_name_H-M   'P 1'
#
loop_
_entity.id
_entity.type
_entity.pdbx_description
1 polymer ?
#
loop_
_entity_poly.entity_id
_entity_poly.type
_entity_poly.pdbx_seq_one_letter_code
_entity_poly.pdbx_strand_id
1 'polypeptide(L)'
;MRNASHFAKPTGVICNIMRTLLIPIFCLFLLTSCKYNTEQKTLLNKIENSKNEIFEENFKNVVIQNFTKDDLVELSSHQDAEIALYFYEILVKKYPIQAYNVFLKNINNVKKIVTSTSYDTLEEMTVSGAMLYYATLKNNVFSQKQLDIILDKIILDLDNKKHLSGHLALYLEKNKANPNPKYYSILKAEIQKNSPENYFNNITFITYFSNYNKSEDIKLITKYLESSIYKEPTYFNSAIEFINYSPKPEYFKVLENYYNKKINGKKFRADDIFFELELFTKAVSKYKNEEGKKLLDKLIKKTSYFSEGRFLAPNEQIYLILENEDQTNFFSDEKRILSKQINKSVIDTIQNFNKRWN
;
A
#
# COMPACT_ATOMS: atom_id res chain seq x y z
N MET A 1 46.44 -6.00 49.82
CA MET A 1 47.06 -6.95 50.78
C MET A 1 46.96 -8.34 50.13
N ARG A 2 48.05 -8.87 49.53
CA ARG A 2 48.97 -9.91 50.08
C ARG A 2 48.18 -11.15 50.56
N ASN A 3 48.34 -12.41 50.12
CA ASN A 3 49.43 -13.23 49.53
C ASN A 3 48.76 -14.35 48.66
N ALA A 4 49.25 -14.87 47.53
CA ALA A 4 50.53 -15.50 47.14
C ALA A 4 50.74 -16.96 47.62
N SER A 5 51.23 -17.78 46.67
CA SER A 5 51.87 -19.13 46.74
C SER A 5 50.97 -20.36 46.45
N HIS A 6 51.34 -21.39 45.67
CA HIS A 6 52.49 -21.63 44.79
C HIS A 6 52.36 -23.02 44.04
N PHE A 7 53.09 -23.16 42.92
CA PHE A 7 53.65 -24.38 42.25
C PHE A 7 52.68 -25.45 41.67
N ALA A 8 52.89 -26.09 40.50
CA ALA A 8 54.09 -26.38 39.72
C ALA A 8 53.80 -26.62 38.20
N LYS A 9 54.83 -26.39 37.35
CA LYS A 9 55.09 -27.00 36.01
C LYS A 9 56.14 -28.13 36.19
N PRO A 10 56.57 -28.94 35.19
CA PRO A 10 56.36 -28.97 33.72
C PRO A 10 55.95 -30.39 33.21
N THR A 11 55.62 -30.68 31.95
CA THR A 11 56.46 -30.97 30.76
C THR A 11 55.46 -31.37 29.64
N GLY A 12 55.50 -30.90 28.39
CA GLY A 12 56.53 -31.17 27.40
C GLY A 12 56.27 -32.48 26.64
N VAL A 13 55.40 -32.48 25.62
CA VAL A 13 55.49 -33.41 24.46
C VAL A 13 54.96 -32.69 23.22
N ILE A 14 55.90 -32.43 22.30
CA ILE A 14 55.63 -32.09 20.90
C ILE A 14 55.32 -33.41 20.18
N CYS A 15 54.20 -33.51 19.48
CA CYS A 15 54.06 -34.48 18.41
C CYS A 15 53.26 -33.89 17.24
N ASN A 16 53.99 -33.59 16.17
CA ASN A 16 53.47 -33.35 14.83
C ASN A 16 52.71 -34.59 14.35
N ILE A 17 51.43 -34.44 14.05
CA ILE A 17 50.73 -35.32 13.10
C ILE A 17 49.91 -34.45 12.15
N MET A 18 50.43 -34.36 10.91
CA MET A 18 49.72 -34.35 9.63
C MET A 18 48.27 -33.82 9.67
N ARG A 19 47.95 -32.61 9.18
CA ARG A 19 48.14 -32.10 7.81
C ARG A 19 47.63 -33.03 6.70
N THR A 20 46.42 -33.60 6.84
CA THR A 20 45.64 -34.13 5.70
C THR A 20 44.20 -34.42 6.12
N LEU A 21 43.30 -33.43 6.06
CA LEU A 21 41.84 -33.65 5.99
C LEU A 21 41.04 -32.35 5.72
N LEU A 22 41.60 -31.42 4.93
CA LEU A 22 40.92 -30.18 4.50
C LEU A 22 40.68 -30.12 2.98
N ILE A 23 40.76 -31.25 2.29
CA ILE A 23 40.64 -31.33 0.82
C ILE A 23 39.30 -31.88 0.29
N PRO A 24 38.39 -32.57 1.03
CA PRO A 24 37.12 -32.98 0.42
C PRO A 24 36.08 -31.85 0.35
N ILE A 25 36.19 -30.81 1.20
CA ILE A 25 35.22 -29.69 1.20
C ILE A 25 35.51 -28.70 0.06
N PHE A 26 36.77 -28.52 -0.34
CA PHE A 26 37.13 -27.64 -1.45
C PHE A 26 36.83 -28.25 -2.82
N CYS A 27 36.83 -29.58 -2.95
CA CYS A 27 36.40 -30.26 -4.19
C CYS A 27 34.88 -30.26 -4.40
N LEU A 28 34.06 -30.14 -3.34
CA LEU A 28 32.62 -29.93 -3.49
C LEU A 28 32.28 -28.52 -3.98
N PHE A 29 33.12 -27.52 -3.69
CA PHE A 29 32.95 -26.14 -4.19
C PHE A 29 33.41 -25.95 -5.65
N LEU A 30 34.17 -26.88 -6.22
CA LEU A 30 34.62 -26.83 -7.62
C LEU A 30 33.68 -27.56 -8.60
N LEU A 31 32.68 -28.29 -8.10
CA LEU A 31 31.67 -28.96 -8.94
C LEU A 31 30.43 -28.10 -9.23
N THR A 32 30.31 -26.91 -8.63
CA THR A 32 29.18 -25.99 -8.88
C THR A 32 29.46 -24.93 -9.96
N SER A 33 30.70 -24.76 -10.43
CA SER A 33 31.06 -23.74 -11.43
C SER A 33 30.79 -24.12 -12.90
N CYS A 34 30.24 -25.31 -13.16
CA CYS A 34 30.07 -25.88 -14.51
C CYS A 34 28.62 -26.12 -14.94
N LYS A 35 27.64 -25.42 -14.35
CA LYS A 35 26.24 -25.61 -14.75
C LYS A 35 25.92 -25.05 -16.14
N TYR A 36 26.44 -23.85 -16.44
CA TYR A 36 26.14 -23.13 -17.68
C TYR A 36 27.36 -23.06 -18.59
N ASN A 37 27.15 -23.24 -19.90
CA ASN A 37 28.20 -23.12 -20.91
C ASN A 37 28.61 -21.65 -21.11
N THR A 38 29.64 -21.40 -21.93
CA THR A 38 30.18 -20.05 -22.15
C THR A 38 29.16 -19.08 -22.74
N GLU A 39 28.29 -19.56 -23.64
CA GLU A 39 27.25 -18.75 -24.27
C GLU A 39 26.17 -18.34 -23.24
N GLN A 40 25.66 -19.31 -22.48
CA GLN A 40 24.70 -19.07 -21.40
C GLN A 40 25.26 -18.09 -20.35
N LYS A 41 26.53 -18.27 -19.93
CA LYS A 41 27.21 -17.33 -19.01
C LYS A 41 27.29 -15.91 -19.59
N THR A 42 27.52 -15.79 -20.89
CA THR A 42 27.56 -14.49 -21.58
C THR A 42 26.18 -13.82 -21.58
N LEU A 43 25.12 -14.59 -21.82
CA LEU A 43 23.73 -14.11 -21.77
C LEU A 43 23.34 -13.67 -20.35
N LEU A 44 23.68 -14.46 -19.31
CA LEU A 44 23.42 -14.11 -17.91
C LEU A 44 24.10 -12.80 -17.53
N ASN A 45 25.38 -12.62 -17.91
CA ASN A 45 26.11 -11.38 -17.63
C ASN A 45 25.50 -10.16 -18.36
N LYS A 46 24.91 -10.34 -19.55
CA LYS A 46 24.19 -9.24 -20.23
C LYS A 46 22.92 -8.85 -19.48
N ILE A 47 22.20 -9.82 -18.94
CA ILE A 47 20.97 -9.62 -18.15
C ILE A 47 21.29 -8.95 -16.81
N GLU A 48 22.28 -9.46 -16.08
CA GLU A 48 22.71 -8.93 -14.77
C GLU A 48 23.12 -7.45 -14.84
N ASN A 49 23.72 -7.04 -15.97
CA ASN A 49 24.15 -5.65 -16.19
C ASN A 49 23.12 -4.82 -16.97
N SER A 50 21.87 -5.29 -17.07
CA SER A 50 20.68 -4.60 -17.61
C SER A 50 20.91 -3.75 -18.86
N LYS A 51 21.63 -4.28 -19.86
CA LYS A 51 21.90 -3.55 -21.11
C LYS A 51 20.61 -3.38 -21.92
N ASN A 52 20.43 -2.26 -22.63
CA ASN A 52 19.23 -2.02 -23.47
C ASN A 52 18.88 -3.17 -24.44
N GLU A 53 19.88 -3.93 -24.89
CA GLU A 53 19.72 -5.12 -25.74
C GLU A 53 18.76 -6.17 -25.15
N ILE A 54 18.62 -6.28 -23.82
CA ILE A 54 17.80 -7.33 -23.19
C ILE A 54 16.30 -7.18 -23.49
N PHE A 55 15.87 -5.96 -23.86
CA PHE A 55 14.48 -5.66 -24.17
C PHE A 55 14.08 -6.09 -25.59
N GLU A 56 15.06 -6.31 -26.47
CA GLU A 56 14.85 -6.72 -27.86
C GLU A 56 14.26 -8.13 -27.96
N GLU A 57 13.34 -8.32 -28.90
CA GLU A 57 12.67 -9.61 -29.10
C GLU A 57 13.65 -10.69 -29.59
N ASN A 58 14.64 -10.30 -30.41
CA ASN A 58 15.70 -11.20 -30.86
C ASN A 58 16.51 -11.75 -29.69
N PHE A 59 16.87 -10.90 -28.71
CA PHE A 59 17.60 -11.33 -27.53
C PHE A 59 16.77 -12.31 -26.69
N LYS A 60 15.47 -12.05 -26.48
CA LYS A 60 14.56 -12.98 -25.79
C LYS A 60 14.51 -14.34 -26.48
N ASN A 61 14.42 -14.36 -27.81
CA ASN A 61 14.39 -15.59 -28.59
C ASN A 61 15.69 -16.40 -28.44
N VAL A 62 16.84 -15.74 -28.44
CA VAL A 62 18.15 -16.38 -28.19
C VAL A 62 18.21 -16.98 -26.79
N VAL A 63 17.73 -16.28 -25.76
CA VAL A 63 17.65 -16.80 -24.39
C VAL A 63 16.75 -18.03 -24.34
N ILE A 64 15.56 -17.97 -24.93
CA ILE A 64 14.62 -19.09 -24.98
C ILE A 64 15.21 -20.34 -25.64
N GLN A 65 16.03 -20.17 -26.68
CA GLN A 65 16.67 -21.29 -27.39
C GLN A 65 17.84 -21.90 -26.59
N ASN A 66 18.53 -21.09 -25.80
CA ASN A 66 19.73 -21.49 -25.07
C ASN A 66 19.47 -22.05 -23.66
N PHE A 67 18.28 -21.84 -23.09
CA PHE A 67 17.94 -22.30 -21.75
C PHE A 67 16.77 -23.27 -21.76
N THR A 68 16.93 -24.40 -21.06
CA THR A 68 15.84 -25.37 -20.90
C THR A 68 14.75 -24.82 -19.99
N LYS A 69 13.54 -25.39 -20.03
CA LYS A 69 12.46 -25.04 -19.10
C LYS A 69 12.92 -25.09 -17.63
N ASP A 70 13.72 -26.09 -17.27
CA ASP A 70 14.19 -26.28 -15.88
C ASP A 70 15.23 -25.21 -15.51
N ASP A 71 16.06 -24.78 -16.47
CA ASP A 71 16.94 -23.62 -16.27
C ASP A 71 16.14 -22.34 -16.06
N LEU A 72 15.07 -22.09 -16.83
CA LEU A 72 14.22 -20.92 -16.66
C LEU A 72 13.61 -20.90 -15.25
N VAL A 73 13.11 -22.04 -14.76
CA VAL A 73 12.53 -22.18 -13.41
C VAL A 73 13.55 -21.84 -12.33
N GLU A 74 14.77 -22.35 -12.46
CA GLU A 74 15.83 -22.12 -11.51
C GLU A 74 16.32 -20.67 -11.51
N LEU A 75 16.60 -20.13 -12.70
CA LEU A 75 17.09 -18.76 -12.87
C LEU A 75 16.04 -17.73 -12.46
N SER A 76 14.75 -18.05 -12.55
CA SER A 76 13.67 -17.21 -12.01
C SER A 76 13.68 -17.13 -10.46
N SER A 77 14.56 -17.86 -9.78
CA SER A 77 14.83 -17.76 -8.33
C SER A 77 16.29 -17.39 -8.04
N HIS A 78 16.99 -16.79 -9.01
CA HIS A 78 18.39 -16.41 -8.85
C HIS A 78 18.57 -15.33 -7.76
N GLN A 79 19.77 -15.28 -7.17
CA GLN A 79 20.08 -14.30 -6.11
C GLN A 79 20.16 -12.87 -6.68
N ASP A 80 20.57 -12.76 -7.95
CA ASP A 80 20.48 -11.52 -8.69
C ASP A 80 19.04 -11.23 -9.14
N ALA A 81 18.59 -9.99 -8.90
CA ALA A 81 17.18 -9.61 -9.10
C ALA A 81 16.85 -9.40 -10.58
N GLU A 82 17.79 -8.88 -11.36
CA GLU A 82 17.63 -8.66 -12.80
C GLU A 82 17.51 -10.01 -13.51
N ILE A 83 18.40 -10.95 -13.18
CA ILE A 83 18.31 -12.34 -13.67
C ILE A 83 16.97 -12.96 -13.26
N ALA A 84 16.62 -12.89 -11.97
CA ALA A 84 15.39 -13.52 -11.47
C ALA A 84 14.14 -13.00 -12.19
N LEU A 85 14.00 -11.69 -12.37
CA LEU A 85 12.84 -11.12 -13.03
C LEU A 85 12.84 -11.36 -14.54
N TYR A 86 13.98 -11.26 -15.20
CA TYR A 86 14.08 -11.49 -16.64
C TYR A 86 13.59 -12.89 -17.02
N PHE A 87 14.10 -13.90 -16.34
CA PHE A 87 13.69 -15.29 -16.57
C PHE A 87 12.25 -15.54 -16.13
N TYR A 88 11.80 -14.89 -15.06
CA TYR A 88 10.41 -14.99 -14.61
C TYR A 88 9.42 -14.41 -15.63
N GLU A 89 9.73 -13.29 -16.29
CA GLU A 89 8.89 -12.74 -17.36
C GLU A 89 8.73 -13.71 -18.54
N ILE A 90 9.79 -14.43 -18.91
CA ILE A 90 9.71 -15.48 -19.93
C ILE A 90 8.85 -16.64 -19.42
N LEU A 91 9.06 -17.05 -18.16
CA LEU A 91 8.34 -18.15 -17.52
C LEU A 91 6.83 -17.87 -17.44
N VAL A 92 6.43 -16.65 -17.08
CA VAL A 92 5.02 -16.21 -17.06
C VAL A 92 4.35 -16.42 -18.42
N LYS A 93 5.03 -16.10 -19.52
CA LYS A 93 4.46 -16.19 -20.87
C LYS A 93 4.42 -17.61 -21.40
N LYS A 94 5.44 -18.42 -21.12
CA LYS A 94 5.59 -19.77 -21.72
C LYS A 94 5.12 -20.91 -20.84
N TYR A 95 5.22 -20.75 -19.53
CA TYR A 95 5.10 -21.82 -18.54
C TYR A 95 4.38 -21.30 -17.27
N PRO A 96 3.11 -20.85 -17.37
CA PRO A 96 2.42 -20.14 -16.29
C PRO A 96 2.23 -20.98 -15.01
N ILE A 97 2.11 -22.31 -15.14
CA ILE A 97 2.04 -23.23 -13.98
C ILE A 97 3.36 -23.18 -13.20
N GLN A 98 4.49 -23.18 -13.88
CA GLN A 98 5.81 -23.09 -13.27
C GLN A 98 6.05 -21.70 -12.67
N ALA A 99 5.60 -20.64 -13.34
CA ALA A 99 5.67 -19.27 -12.82
C ALA A 99 4.97 -19.15 -11.46
N TYR A 100 3.80 -19.76 -11.30
CA TYR A 100 3.09 -19.80 -10.01
C TYR A 100 3.94 -20.44 -8.90
N ASN A 101 4.54 -21.60 -9.16
CA ASN A 101 5.37 -22.28 -8.17
C ASN A 101 6.63 -21.47 -7.81
N VAL A 102 7.26 -20.85 -8.81
CA VAL A 102 8.41 -19.96 -8.60
C VAL A 102 8.02 -18.74 -7.77
N PHE A 103 6.89 -18.11 -8.06
CA PHE A 103 6.40 -17.00 -7.26
C PHE A 103 6.21 -17.42 -5.79
N LEU A 104 5.57 -18.57 -5.53
CA LEU A 104 5.38 -19.06 -4.17
C LEU A 104 6.70 -19.31 -3.42
N LYS A 105 7.75 -19.78 -4.13
CA LYS A 105 9.09 -19.94 -3.56
C LYS A 105 9.73 -18.59 -3.21
N ASN A 106 9.46 -17.56 -4.00
CA ASN A 106 10.06 -16.22 -3.86
C ASN A 106 9.16 -15.21 -3.16
N ILE A 107 8.01 -15.60 -2.62
CA ILE A 107 7.02 -14.69 -2.04
C ILE A 107 7.57 -13.81 -0.89
N ASN A 108 8.63 -14.26 -0.22
CA ASN A 108 9.32 -13.54 0.85
C ASN A 108 10.50 -12.69 0.34
N ASN A 109 10.75 -12.63 -0.96
CA ASN A 109 11.89 -11.90 -1.49
C ASN A 109 11.61 -10.40 -1.46
N VAL A 110 12.30 -9.72 -0.52
CA VAL A 110 12.21 -8.29 -0.27
C VAL A 110 13.28 -7.46 -0.98
N LYS A 111 14.17 -8.07 -1.79
CA LYS A 111 15.16 -7.33 -2.58
C LYS A 111 14.41 -6.37 -3.52
N LYS A 112 14.85 -5.11 -3.58
CA LYS A 112 14.22 -4.06 -4.38
C LYS A 112 14.82 -3.98 -5.77
N ILE A 113 13.99 -3.60 -6.74
CA ILE A 113 14.34 -3.40 -8.14
C ILE A 113 13.42 -2.36 -8.75
N VAL A 114 13.94 -1.59 -9.70
CA VAL A 114 13.16 -0.60 -10.44
C VAL A 114 12.52 -1.28 -11.64
N THR A 115 11.19 -1.27 -11.69
CA THR A 115 10.40 -1.89 -12.75
C THR A 115 9.64 -0.82 -13.52
N SER A 116 9.65 -0.90 -14.85
CA SER A 116 8.77 -0.07 -15.69
C SER A 116 7.34 -0.62 -15.62
N THR A 117 6.43 0.19 -15.09
CA THR A 117 5.00 -0.15 -14.94
C THR A 117 4.13 0.46 -16.05
N SER A 118 4.64 1.50 -16.72
CA SER A 118 4.13 2.07 -17.97
C SER A 118 5.30 2.60 -18.82
N TYR A 119 4.99 3.20 -19.98
CA TYR A 119 5.97 3.81 -20.88
C TYR A 119 6.84 4.88 -20.21
N ASP A 120 6.26 5.65 -19.28
CA ASP A 120 6.86 6.82 -18.62
C ASP A 120 7.00 6.67 -17.10
N THR A 121 6.55 5.54 -16.54
CA THR A 121 6.54 5.32 -15.09
C THR A 121 7.50 4.20 -14.70
N LEU A 122 8.40 4.54 -13.78
CA LEU A 122 9.28 3.62 -13.08
C LEU A 122 8.83 3.50 -11.62
N GLU A 123 8.75 2.28 -11.12
CA GLU A 123 8.37 1.99 -9.74
C GLU A 123 9.41 1.10 -9.08
N GLU A 124 9.91 1.51 -7.91
CA GLU A 124 10.73 0.65 -7.07
C GLU A 124 9.83 -0.31 -6.30
N MET A 125 9.97 -1.61 -6.55
CA MET A 125 9.20 -2.65 -5.87
C MET A 125 10.10 -3.82 -5.49
N THR A 126 9.61 -4.69 -4.60
CA THR A 126 10.35 -5.92 -4.29
C THR A 126 10.29 -6.90 -5.45
N VAL A 127 11.26 -7.82 -5.54
CA VAL A 127 11.27 -8.89 -6.56
C VAL A 127 9.96 -9.66 -6.55
N SER A 128 9.46 -10.04 -5.37
CA SER A 128 8.17 -10.72 -5.24
C SER A 128 6.99 -9.85 -5.70
N GLY A 129 7.02 -8.53 -5.43
CA GLY A 129 6.04 -7.57 -5.95
C GLY A 129 6.06 -7.50 -7.48
N ALA A 130 7.24 -7.38 -8.09
CA ALA A 130 7.40 -7.36 -9.54
C ALA A 130 6.95 -8.68 -10.20
N MET A 131 7.28 -9.83 -9.60
CA MET A 131 6.79 -11.12 -10.05
C MET A 131 5.26 -11.19 -10.05
N LEU A 132 4.62 -10.68 -9.00
CA LEU A 132 3.16 -10.67 -8.92
C LEU A 132 2.56 -9.66 -9.91
N TYR A 133 3.14 -8.47 -10.07
CA TYR A 133 2.78 -7.48 -11.09
C TYR A 133 2.81 -8.09 -12.49
N TYR A 134 3.90 -8.76 -12.87
CA TYR A 134 4.04 -9.37 -14.19
C TYR A 134 3.04 -10.51 -14.43
N ALA A 135 2.79 -11.35 -13.43
CA ALA A 135 1.85 -12.45 -13.56
C ALA A 135 0.37 -12.00 -13.55
N THR A 136 0.05 -10.84 -12.96
CA THR A 136 -1.34 -10.37 -12.80
C THR A 136 -1.66 -9.19 -13.70
N LEU A 137 -1.10 -8.02 -13.42
CA LEU A 137 -1.45 -6.78 -14.10
C LEU A 137 -0.95 -6.75 -15.55
N LYS A 138 0.24 -7.30 -15.84
CA LYS A 138 0.82 -7.25 -17.20
C LYS A 138 0.35 -8.39 -18.12
N ASN A 139 0.23 -9.62 -17.61
CA ASN A 139 -0.08 -10.80 -18.44
C ASN A 139 -1.33 -11.59 -18.01
N ASN A 140 -1.87 -11.35 -16.81
CA ASN A 140 -3.09 -11.99 -16.28
C ASN A 140 -3.10 -13.53 -16.41
N VAL A 141 -2.03 -14.21 -15.96
CA VAL A 141 -1.84 -15.66 -16.16
C VAL A 141 -2.25 -16.53 -14.97
N PHE A 142 -2.34 -15.96 -13.76
CA PHE A 142 -2.75 -16.72 -12.59
C PHE A 142 -4.27 -16.86 -12.55
N SER A 143 -4.73 -18.10 -12.39
CA SER A 143 -6.14 -18.39 -12.16
C SER A 143 -6.62 -17.81 -10.83
N GLN A 144 -7.93 -17.60 -10.68
CA GLN A 144 -8.50 -17.11 -9.43
C GLN A 144 -8.11 -17.99 -8.22
N LYS A 145 -8.14 -19.32 -8.37
CA LYS A 145 -7.74 -20.25 -7.31
C LYS A 145 -6.28 -20.05 -6.87
N GLN A 146 -5.37 -19.75 -7.80
CA GLN A 146 -3.98 -19.47 -7.48
C GLN A 146 -3.85 -18.13 -6.74
N LEU A 147 -4.57 -17.10 -7.20
CA LEU A 147 -4.61 -15.80 -6.53
C LEU A 147 -5.15 -15.92 -5.11
N ASP A 148 -6.20 -16.71 -4.89
CA ASP A 148 -6.77 -16.93 -3.56
C ASP A 148 -5.74 -17.58 -2.61
N ILE A 149 -4.94 -18.54 -3.09
CA ILE A 149 -3.86 -19.16 -2.30
C ILE A 149 -2.73 -18.16 -2.00
N ILE A 150 -2.37 -17.31 -2.96
CA ILE A 150 -1.36 -16.26 -2.77
C ILE A 150 -1.85 -15.27 -1.71
N LEU A 151 -3.09 -14.83 -1.82
CA LEU A 151 -3.73 -13.91 -0.88
C LEU A 151 -3.81 -14.50 0.51
N ASP A 152 -4.19 -15.78 0.64
CA ASP A 152 -4.12 -16.52 1.90
C ASP A 152 -2.73 -16.44 2.52
N LYS A 153 -1.67 -16.70 1.73
CA LYS A 153 -0.29 -16.65 2.23
C LYS A 153 0.16 -15.25 2.63
N ILE A 154 -0.39 -14.20 2.01
CA ILE A 154 -0.10 -12.81 2.37
C ILE A 154 -0.83 -12.45 3.67
N ILE A 155 -2.15 -12.67 3.73
CA ILE A 155 -2.99 -12.25 4.85
C ILE A 155 -2.72 -13.07 6.11
N LEU A 156 -2.45 -14.37 5.99
CA LEU A 156 -2.17 -15.22 7.15
C LEU A 156 -0.79 -14.95 7.78
N ASP A 157 0.07 -14.17 7.12
CA ASP A 157 1.43 -13.88 7.53
C ASP A 157 1.82 -12.42 7.25
N LEU A 158 0.91 -11.48 7.55
CA LEU A 158 1.06 -10.06 7.20
C LEU A 158 2.39 -9.47 7.63
N ASP A 159 2.86 -9.77 8.84
CA ASP A 159 4.09 -9.18 9.38
C ASP A 159 5.32 -9.50 8.53
N ASN A 160 5.41 -10.70 7.96
CA ASN A 160 6.49 -11.09 7.04
C ASN A 160 6.19 -10.78 5.57
N LYS A 161 4.97 -10.32 5.24
CA LYS A 161 4.49 -10.07 3.88
C LYS A 161 4.07 -8.63 3.62
N LYS A 162 4.43 -7.70 4.52
CA LYS A 162 4.10 -6.27 4.40
C LYS A 162 4.55 -5.66 3.07
N HIS A 163 5.65 -6.15 2.49
CA HIS A 163 6.15 -5.70 1.19
C HIS A 163 5.24 -6.01 0.00
N LEU A 164 4.18 -6.81 0.21
CA LEU A 164 3.14 -7.11 -0.76
C LEU A 164 1.81 -6.38 -0.45
N SER A 165 1.84 -5.35 0.41
CA SER A 165 0.63 -4.63 0.87
C SER A 165 -0.18 -4.02 -0.26
N GLY A 166 0.44 -3.60 -1.37
CA GLY A 166 -0.28 -3.08 -2.55
C GLY A 166 -1.26 -4.10 -3.15
N HIS A 167 -0.85 -5.38 -3.23
CA HIS A 167 -1.72 -6.45 -3.72
C HIS A 167 -2.83 -6.80 -2.73
N LEU A 168 -2.50 -6.73 -1.43
CA LEU A 168 -3.51 -6.86 -0.39
C LEU A 168 -4.56 -5.73 -0.47
N ALA A 169 -4.14 -4.48 -0.64
CA ALA A 169 -5.05 -3.35 -0.78
C ALA A 169 -6.01 -3.54 -1.96
N LEU A 170 -5.51 -4.00 -3.12
CA LEU A 170 -6.36 -4.33 -4.27
C LEU A 170 -7.39 -5.42 -3.97
N TYR A 171 -6.99 -6.46 -3.22
CA TYR A 171 -7.92 -7.51 -2.81
C TYR A 171 -9.00 -6.99 -1.86
N LEU A 172 -8.59 -6.24 -0.83
CA LEU A 172 -9.49 -5.66 0.16
C LEU A 172 -10.50 -4.71 -0.53
N GLU A 173 -10.05 -3.90 -1.49
CA GLU A 173 -10.93 -3.00 -2.23
C GLU A 173 -11.99 -3.77 -3.03
N LYS A 174 -11.56 -4.78 -3.80
CA LYS A 174 -12.45 -5.62 -4.61
C LYS A 174 -13.48 -6.39 -3.77
N ASN A 175 -13.13 -6.74 -2.54
CA ASN A 175 -13.93 -7.59 -1.67
C ASN A 175 -14.53 -6.85 -0.46
N LYS A 176 -14.46 -5.51 -0.43
CA LYS A 176 -14.89 -4.71 0.73
C LYS A 176 -16.33 -4.97 1.13
N ALA A 177 -17.22 -5.25 0.19
CA ALA A 177 -18.64 -5.51 0.47
C ALA A 177 -18.89 -6.85 1.17
N ASN A 178 -18.03 -7.86 0.96
CA ASN A 178 -18.20 -9.21 1.50
C ASN A 178 -16.89 -9.72 2.11
N PRO A 179 -16.51 -9.24 3.30
CA PRO A 179 -15.26 -9.65 3.95
C PRO A 179 -15.24 -11.15 4.25
N ASN A 180 -14.11 -11.80 4.00
CA ASN A 180 -13.94 -13.23 4.24
C ASN A 180 -13.76 -13.49 5.75
N PRO A 181 -14.66 -14.24 6.42
CA PRO A 181 -14.57 -14.51 7.86
C PRO A 181 -13.25 -15.12 8.32
N LYS A 182 -12.57 -15.88 7.44
CA LYS A 182 -11.27 -16.50 7.72
C LYS A 182 -10.21 -15.51 8.17
N TYR A 183 -10.23 -14.28 7.64
CA TYR A 183 -9.20 -13.28 7.91
C TYR A 183 -9.49 -12.40 9.12
N TYR A 184 -10.70 -12.48 9.67
CA TYR A 184 -11.19 -11.56 10.70
C TYR A 184 -10.21 -11.39 11.86
N SER A 185 -9.75 -12.48 12.47
CA SER A 185 -8.88 -12.43 13.66
C SER A 185 -7.54 -11.76 13.37
N ILE A 186 -6.98 -11.97 12.19
CA ILE A 186 -5.68 -11.39 11.80
C ILE A 186 -5.82 -9.91 11.48
N LEU A 187 -6.84 -9.53 10.72
CA LEU A 187 -7.10 -8.11 10.40
C LEU A 187 -7.49 -7.32 11.67
N LYS A 188 -8.23 -7.95 12.59
CA LYS A 188 -8.53 -7.37 13.91
C LYS A 188 -7.26 -7.09 14.71
N ALA A 189 -6.33 -8.04 14.74
CA ALA A 189 -5.04 -7.85 15.41
C ALA A 189 -4.25 -6.69 14.79
N GLU A 190 -4.31 -6.54 13.46
CA GLU A 190 -3.64 -5.42 12.77
C GLU A 190 -4.24 -4.06 13.16
N ILE A 191 -5.57 -3.93 13.21
CA ILE A 191 -6.21 -2.68 13.68
C ILE A 191 -5.86 -2.40 15.15
N GLN A 192 -5.76 -3.44 15.98
CA GLN A 192 -5.39 -3.31 17.39
C GLN A 192 -3.97 -2.80 17.61
N LYS A 193 -3.05 -2.97 16.67
CA LYS A 193 -1.69 -2.41 16.77
C LYS A 193 -1.73 -0.88 16.89
N ASN A 194 -2.80 -0.21 16.45
CA ASN A 194 -2.97 1.26 16.50
C ASN A 194 -1.76 2.03 15.94
N SER A 195 -0.98 1.39 15.07
CA SER A 195 0.20 1.95 14.43
C SER A 195 -0.07 1.92 12.94
N PRO A 196 -0.67 2.98 12.37
CA PRO A 196 -0.78 3.08 10.94
C PRO A 196 0.64 3.31 10.41
N GLU A 197 1.33 2.23 10.09
CA GLU A 197 2.40 2.27 9.12
C GLU A 197 1.76 2.61 7.76
N ASN A 198 2.37 3.53 7.01
CA ASN A 198 1.84 4.11 5.77
C ASN A 198 1.56 3.09 4.63
N TYR A 199 1.74 1.79 4.87
CA TYR A 199 1.67 0.72 3.88
C TYR A 199 0.24 0.34 3.46
N PHE A 200 -0.78 0.78 4.20
CA PHE A 200 -2.19 0.58 3.90
C PHE A 200 -2.82 1.92 3.58
N ASN A 201 -3.31 2.11 2.36
CA ASN A 201 -4.29 3.17 2.08
C ASN A 201 -5.43 3.03 3.10
N ASN A 202 -5.47 3.95 4.07
CA ASN A 202 -6.12 3.82 5.37
C ASN A 202 -7.61 3.45 5.26
N ILE A 203 -8.27 3.94 4.21
CA ILE A 203 -9.70 3.75 4.01
C ILE A 203 -10.08 2.34 3.55
N THR A 204 -9.36 1.74 2.60
CA THR A 204 -9.75 0.43 2.03
C THR A 204 -9.69 -0.65 3.11
N PHE A 205 -8.63 -0.66 3.91
CA PHE A 205 -8.47 -1.63 4.98
C PHE A 205 -9.56 -1.50 6.05
N ILE A 206 -9.78 -0.29 6.56
CA ILE A 206 -10.79 -0.07 7.60
C ILE A 206 -12.22 -0.27 7.07
N THR A 207 -12.48 0.03 5.80
CA THR A 207 -13.78 -0.24 5.14
C THR A 207 -14.03 -1.74 5.00
N TYR A 208 -13.03 -2.51 4.54
CA TYR A 208 -13.14 -3.96 4.49
C TYR A 208 -13.41 -4.53 5.88
N PHE A 209 -12.68 -4.07 6.90
CA PHE A 209 -12.87 -4.55 8.26
C PHE A 209 -14.23 -4.14 8.86
N SER A 210 -14.70 -2.90 8.63
CA SER A 210 -15.99 -2.45 9.16
C SER A 210 -17.16 -3.28 8.64
N ASN A 211 -17.03 -3.83 7.44
CA ASN A 211 -18.07 -4.64 6.79
C ASN A 211 -18.16 -6.09 7.31
N TYR A 212 -17.33 -6.48 8.28
CA TYR A 212 -17.65 -7.65 9.13
C TYR A 212 -18.90 -7.41 9.98
N ASN A 213 -19.37 -6.16 10.10
CA ASN A 213 -20.64 -5.77 10.72
C ASN A 213 -20.79 -6.20 12.19
N LYS A 214 -19.67 -6.28 12.90
CA LYS A 214 -19.60 -6.64 14.32
C LYS A 214 -19.68 -5.39 15.20
N SER A 215 -20.69 -5.33 16.06
CA SER A 215 -20.94 -4.17 16.94
C SER A 215 -19.78 -3.91 17.91
N GLU A 216 -19.15 -4.97 18.39
CA GLU A 216 -18.01 -4.92 19.31
C GLU A 216 -16.77 -4.26 18.71
N ASP A 217 -16.67 -4.20 17.38
CA ASP A 217 -15.53 -3.63 16.67
C ASP A 217 -15.63 -2.11 16.49
N ILE A 218 -16.81 -1.52 16.74
CA ILE A 218 -17.01 -0.06 16.62
C ILE A 218 -16.00 0.68 17.50
N LYS A 219 -15.85 0.27 18.77
CA LYS A 219 -14.89 0.89 19.70
C LYS A 219 -13.45 0.78 19.21
N LEU A 220 -13.09 -0.35 18.59
CA LEU A 220 -11.77 -0.57 18.04
C LEU A 220 -11.52 0.32 16.82
N ILE A 221 -12.49 0.42 15.90
CA ILE A 221 -12.44 1.28 14.72
C ILE A 221 -12.35 2.75 15.14
N THR A 222 -13.14 3.19 16.12
CA THR A 222 -13.06 4.57 16.64
C THR A 222 -11.66 4.90 17.13
N LYS A 223 -11.04 4.02 17.94
CA LYS A 223 -9.68 4.22 18.45
C LYS A 223 -8.65 4.31 17.31
N TYR A 224 -8.81 3.46 16.30
CA TYR A 224 -7.96 3.49 15.11
C TYR A 224 -8.07 4.85 14.40
N LEU A 225 -9.29 5.33 14.14
CA LEU A 225 -9.55 6.63 13.50
C LEU A 225 -8.96 7.80 14.30
N GLU A 226 -9.10 7.78 15.63
CA GLU A 226 -8.51 8.81 16.51
C GLU A 226 -6.98 8.89 16.40
N SER A 227 -6.32 7.75 16.16
CA SER A 227 -4.86 7.68 16.01
C SER A 227 -4.38 8.09 14.60
N SER A 228 -5.18 7.86 13.57
CA SER A 228 -4.79 8.06 12.17
C SER A 228 -5.17 9.45 11.64
N ILE A 229 -6.27 10.04 12.10
CA ILE A 229 -6.85 11.27 11.53
C ILE A 229 -5.90 12.48 11.54
N TYR A 230 -4.82 12.47 12.34
CA TYR A 230 -3.87 13.60 12.43
C TYR A 230 -2.62 13.45 11.55
N LYS A 231 -2.41 12.30 10.91
CA LYS A 231 -1.20 11.97 10.14
C LYS A 231 -1.21 12.50 8.71
N GLU A 232 -2.40 12.70 8.15
CA GLU A 232 -2.60 13.08 6.76
C GLU A 232 -2.94 14.59 6.63
N PRO A 233 -2.67 15.21 5.48
CA PRO A 233 -3.04 16.60 5.23
C PRO A 233 -4.56 16.79 5.25
N THR A 234 -5.01 18.02 5.49
CA THR A 234 -6.45 18.28 5.67
C THR A 234 -7.28 18.06 4.40
N TYR A 235 -6.72 18.37 3.23
CA TYR A 235 -7.40 18.18 1.94
C TYR A 235 -7.52 16.72 1.48
N PHE A 236 -6.74 15.82 2.07
CA PHE A 236 -6.76 14.39 1.74
C PHE A 236 -6.54 13.59 3.03
N ASN A 237 -7.64 13.13 3.63
CA ASN A 237 -7.61 12.44 4.91
C ASN A 237 -8.54 11.21 4.88
N SER A 238 -7.95 10.03 4.75
CA SER A 238 -8.62 8.74 4.64
C SER A 238 -9.48 8.40 5.86
N ALA A 239 -9.15 8.89 7.06
CA ALA A 239 -10.00 8.68 8.24
C ALA A 239 -11.30 9.48 8.13
N ILE A 240 -11.23 10.74 7.67
CA ILE A 240 -12.41 11.56 7.39
C ILE A 240 -13.20 10.97 6.21
N GLU A 241 -12.52 10.52 5.17
CA GLU A 241 -13.14 9.85 4.02
C GLU A 241 -13.93 8.61 4.43
N PHE A 242 -13.36 7.77 5.31
CA PHE A 242 -14.04 6.61 5.86
C PHE A 242 -15.30 7.02 6.65
N ILE A 243 -15.21 8.03 7.52
CA ILE A 243 -16.36 8.51 8.29
C ILE A 243 -17.46 9.05 7.36
N ASN A 244 -17.09 9.73 6.28
CA ASN A 244 -18.04 10.18 5.26
C ASN A 244 -18.76 9.01 4.57
N TYR A 245 -18.04 7.93 4.26
CA TYR A 245 -18.59 6.75 3.60
C TYR A 245 -19.43 5.86 4.53
N SER A 246 -18.98 5.67 5.78
CA SER A 246 -19.61 4.80 6.78
C SER A 246 -19.87 5.56 8.09
N PRO A 247 -20.80 6.54 8.09
CA PRO A 247 -21.06 7.35 9.27
C PRO A 247 -21.69 6.48 10.37
N LYS A 248 -21.08 6.52 11.55
CA LYS A 248 -21.67 6.00 12.80
C LYS A 248 -21.67 7.06 13.89
N PRO A 249 -22.68 7.11 14.78
CA PRO A 249 -22.73 8.08 15.87
C PRO A 249 -21.44 8.17 16.68
N GLU A 250 -20.82 7.02 16.96
CA GLU A 250 -19.59 6.90 17.75
C GLU A 250 -18.38 7.58 17.08
N TYR A 251 -18.37 7.70 15.75
CA TYR A 251 -17.28 8.33 15.02
C TYR A 251 -17.37 9.86 15.02
N PHE A 252 -18.53 10.44 15.40
CA PHE A 252 -18.71 11.89 15.41
C PHE A 252 -17.69 12.60 16.31
N LYS A 253 -17.36 11.99 17.46
CA LYS A 253 -16.37 12.54 18.40
C LYS A 253 -14.99 12.70 17.76
N VAL A 254 -14.64 11.84 16.80
CA VAL A 254 -13.39 11.93 16.04
C VAL A 254 -13.38 13.20 15.19
N LEU A 255 -14.48 13.51 14.50
CA LEU A 255 -14.62 14.75 13.71
C LEU A 255 -14.57 16.00 14.60
N GLU A 256 -15.25 15.99 15.75
CA GLU A 256 -15.20 17.10 16.70
C GLU A 256 -13.78 17.35 17.22
N ASN A 257 -13.09 16.28 17.64
CA ASN A 257 -11.71 16.35 18.10
C ASN A 257 -10.77 16.81 16.99
N TYR A 258 -11.01 16.42 15.75
CA TYR A 258 -10.24 16.88 14.60
C TYR A 258 -10.43 18.38 14.37
N TYR A 259 -11.67 18.87 14.37
CA TYR A 259 -11.94 20.30 14.25
C TYR A 259 -11.19 21.09 15.32
N ASN A 260 -11.35 20.71 16.59
CA ASN A 260 -10.76 21.44 17.70
C ASN A 260 -9.23 21.51 17.65
N LYS A 261 -8.56 20.44 17.17
CA LYS A 261 -7.09 20.38 17.14
C LYS A 261 -6.46 20.85 15.83
N LYS A 262 -7.09 20.58 14.68
CA LYS A 262 -6.52 20.84 13.36
C LYS A 262 -7.14 22.04 12.66
N ILE A 263 -8.41 22.36 12.89
CA ILE A 263 -9.14 23.41 12.15
C ILE A 263 -9.29 24.71 12.96
N ASN A 264 -9.70 24.62 14.22
CA ASN A 264 -10.02 25.79 15.03
C ASN A 264 -8.81 26.74 15.14
N GLY A 265 -9.04 28.03 14.89
CA GLY A 265 -8.00 29.07 14.91
C GLY A 265 -7.00 29.02 13.76
N LYS A 266 -7.19 28.13 12.77
CA LYS A 266 -6.34 28.06 11.57
C LYS A 266 -7.07 28.58 10.33
N LYS A 267 -6.30 28.76 9.26
CA LYS A 267 -6.71 29.37 8.00
C LYS A 267 -6.61 28.35 6.87
N PHE A 268 -7.68 28.19 6.09
CA PHE A 268 -7.83 27.14 5.08
C PHE A 268 -8.15 27.71 3.70
N ARG A 269 -7.65 27.06 2.65
CA ARG A 269 -7.90 27.49 1.28
C ARG A 269 -9.33 27.12 0.85
N ALA A 270 -10.02 28.10 0.27
CA ALA A 270 -11.36 27.98 -0.30
C ALA A 270 -11.49 28.93 -1.50
N ASP A 271 -11.32 28.39 -2.68
CA ASP A 271 -11.55 29.08 -3.94
C ASP A 271 -12.58 28.32 -4.80
N ASP A 272 -12.80 28.79 -6.01
CA ASP A 272 -13.80 28.28 -6.94
C ASP A 272 -13.49 26.88 -7.52
N ILE A 273 -12.27 26.37 -7.39
CA ILE A 273 -11.86 25.06 -7.91
C ILE A 273 -11.29 24.11 -6.84
N PHE A 274 -11.00 24.64 -5.66
CA PHE A 274 -10.39 23.89 -4.57
C PHE A 274 -10.92 24.33 -3.21
N PHE A 275 -11.38 23.36 -2.43
CA PHE A 275 -11.85 23.57 -1.06
C PHE A 275 -11.18 22.60 -0.10
N GLU A 276 -10.24 23.11 0.70
CA GLU A 276 -9.39 22.28 1.56
C GLU A 276 -10.19 21.51 2.63
N LEU A 277 -11.35 22.03 3.03
CA LEU A 277 -12.25 21.40 4.01
C LEU A 277 -13.41 20.62 3.37
N GLU A 278 -13.38 20.36 2.06
CA GLU A 278 -14.47 19.66 1.35
C GLU A 278 -14.81 18.32 2.00
N LEU A 279 -13.81 17.46 2.18
CA LEU A 279 -13.99 16.12 2.72
C LEU A 279 -14.52 16.13 4.16
N PHE A 280 -14.01 17.05 4.98
CA PHE A 280 -14.47 17.25 6.35
C PHE A 280 -15.93 17.75 6.39
N THR A 281 -16.28 18.71 5.52
CA THR A 281 -17.64 19.24 5.43
C THR A 281 -18.63 18.17 4.98
N LYS A 282 -18.25 17.34 3.98
CA LYS A 282 -19.03 16.18 3.56
C LYS A 282 -19.26 15.21 4.73
N ALA A 283 -18.20 14.84 5.45
CA ALA A 283 -18.28 13.96 6.61
C ALA A 283 -19.23 14.51 7.70
N VAL A 284 -19.14 15.81 8.04
CA VAL A 284 -20.03 16.46 9.02
C VAL A 284 -21.49 16.43 8.55
N SER A 285 -21.75 16.65 7.26
CA SER A 285 -23.12 16.66 6.69
C SER A 285 -23.83 15.30 6.79
N LYS A 286 -23.11 14.20 7.01
CA LYS A 286 -23.71 12.88 7.28
C LYS A 286 -24.39 12.80 8.66
N TYR A 287 -24.02 13.67 9.60
CA TYR A 287 -24.55 13.67 10.96
C TYR A 287 -25.74 14.61 11.09
N LYS A 288 -26.92 14.10 10.72
CA LYS A 288 -28.20 14.81 10.76
C LYS A 288 -28.77 14.89 12.18
N ASN A 289 -28.01 15.55 13.06
CA ASN A 289 -28.36 15.82 14.45
C ASN A 289 -27.86 17.21 14.87
N GLU A 290 -28.21 17.63 16.09
CA GLU A 290 -27.84 18.95 16.61
C GLU A 290 -26.33 19.14 16.80
N GLU A 291 -25.57 18.08 17.01
CA GLU A 291 -24.12 18.16 17.13
C GLU A 291 -23.47 18.42 15.77
N GLY A 292 -23.96 17.74 14.72
CA GLY A 292 -23.58 17.99 13.33
C GLY A 292 -23.88 19.43 12.91
N LYS A 293 -25.07 19.95 13.22
CA LYS A 293 -25.42 21.37 13.00
C LYS A 293 -24.44 22.31 13.68
N LYS A 294 -24.16 22.10 14.97
CA LYS A 294 -23.19 22.92 15.72
C LYS A 294 -21.80 22.91 15.10
N LEU A 295 -21.35 21.76 14.60
CA LEU A 295 -20.04 21.65 13.96
C LEU A 295 -20.01 22.30 12.57
N LEU A 296 -21.09 22.17 11.80
CA LEU A 296 -21.27 22.87 10.52
C LEU A 296 -21.32 24.40 10.73
N ASP A 297 -22.00 24.86 11.76
CA ASP A 297 -22.05 26.28 12.14
C ASP A 297 -20.65 26.83 12.48
N LYS A 298 -19.80 26.03 13.11
CA LYS A 298 -18.39 26.39 13.35
C LYS A 298 -17.61 26.47 12.05
N LEU A 299 -17.88 25.60 11.06
CA LEU A 299 -17.27 25.70 9.73
C LEU A 299 -17.68 27.01 9.05
N ILE A 300 -18.99 27.29 8.98
CA ILE A 300 -19.52 28.48 8.30
C ILE A 300 -19.09 29.79 8.98
N LYS A 301 -19.19 29.87 10.32
CA LYS A 301 -19.12 31.17 11.04
C LYS A 301 -17.79 31.41 11.74
N LYS A 302 -17.01 30.38 12.05
CA LYS A 302 -15.82 30.49 12.91
C LYS A 302 -14.51 30.06 12.24
N THR A 303 -14.58 29.44 11.07
CA THR A 303 -13.37 29.01 10.35
C THR A 303 -12.86 30.14 9.47
N SER A 304 -11.55 30.36 9.50
CA SER A 304 -10.93 31.40 8.67
C SER A 304 -10.58 30.82 7.30
N TYR A 305 -11.00 31.49 6.24
CA TYR A 305 -10.75 31.06 4.87
C TYR A 305 -9.90 32.06 4.10
N PHE A 306 -9.23 31.60 3.05
CA PHE A 306 -8.59 32.43 2.04
C PHE A 306 -8.67 31.80 0.66
N SER A 307 -8.36 32.60 -0.36
CA SER A 307 -8.26 32.16 -1.73
C SER A 307 -6.89 32.50 -2.27
N GLU A 308 -6.29 31.56 -3.00
CA GLU A 308 -5.16 31.82 -3.91
C GLU A 308 -5.67 32.07 -5.35
N GLY A 309 -6.95 31.80 -5.59
CA GLY A 309 -7.63 32.04 -6.85
C GLY A 309 -8.22 33.44 -6.94
N ARG A 310 -9.16 33.60 -7.87
CA ARG A 310 -9.78 34.91 -8.14
C ARG A 310 -10.79 35.34 -7.07
N PHE A 311 -11.39 34.37 -6.39
CA PHE A 311 -12.48 34.62 -5.44
C PHE A 311 -12.40 33.70 -4.22
N LEU A 312 -12.81 34.24 -3.08
CA LEU A 312 -13.06 33.47 -1.85
C LEU A 312 -14.45 32.84 -1.96
N ALA A 313 -14.52 31.50 -1.96
CA ALA A 313 -15.77 30.77 -2.22
C ALA A 313 -16.23 29.77 -1.12
N PRO A 314 -15.93 29.96 0.19
CA PRO A 314 -16.25 28.95 1.20
C PRO A 314 -17.76 28.74 1.36
N ASN A 315 -18.56 29.81 1.24
CA ASN A 315 -20.02 29.71 1.36
C ASN A 315 -20.62 28.94 0.19
N GLU A 316 -20.16 29.20 -1.03
CA GLU A 316 -20.58 28.52 -2.26
C GLU A 316 -20.23 27.04 -2.21
N GLN A 317 -19.00 26.71 -1.81
CA GLN A 317 -18.53 25.33 -1.67
C GLN A 317 -19.34 24.57 -0.62
N ILE A 318 -19.53 25.14 0.58
CA ILE A 318 -20.33 24.52 1.65
C ILE A 318 -21.79 24.38 1.21
N TYR A 319 -22.37 25.41 0.58
CA TYR A 319 -23.75 25.37 0.08
C TYR A 319 -23.96 24.22 -0.92
N LEU A 320 -23.07 24.09 -1.91
CA LEU A 320 -23.14 23.02 -2.91
C LEU A 320 -22.97 21.64 -2.28
N ILE A 321 -22.09 21.49 -1.29
CA ILE A 321 -21.96 20.24 -0.54
C ILE A 321 -23.28 19.90 0.15
N LEU A 322 -23.92 20.86 0.84
CA LEU A 322 -25.18 20.58 1.54
C LEU A 322 -26.33 20.28 0.57
N GLU A 323 -26.40 20.94 -0.59
CA GLU A 323 -27.39 20.63 -1.62
C GLU A 323 -27.24 19.21 -2.17
N ASN A 324 -26.00 18.72 -2.30
CA ASN A 324 -25.73 17.37 -2.80
C ASN A 324 -25.91 16.30 -1.72
N GLU A 325 -25.46 16.55 -0.50
CA GLU A 325 -25.39 15.55 0.57
C GLU A 325 -26.66 15.47 1.44
N ASP A 326 -27.40 16.58 1.61
CA ASP A 326 -28.61 16.64 2.45
C ASP A 326 -29.92 16.61 1.65
N GLN A 327 -30.23 15.43 1.11
CA GLN A 327 -31.49 15.15 0.42
C GLN A 327 -32.73 15.19 1.33
N THR A 328 -32.55 15.28 2.65
CA THR A 328 -33.65 15.30 3.63
C THR A 328 -34.01 16.70 4.11
N ASN A 329 -33.28 17.73 3.66
CA ASN A 329 -33.45 19.12 4.10
C ASN A 329 -33.30 19.32 5.63
N PHE A 330 -32.50 18.47 6.29
CA PHE A 330 -32.20 18.60 7.71
C PHE A 330 -31.42 19.89 8.02
N PHE A 331 -30.54 20.32 7.10
CA PHE A 331 -29.74 21.55 7.17
C PHE A 331 -30.38 22.71 6.39
N SER A 332 -31.72 22.73 6.24
CA SER A 332 -32.43 23.74 5.44
C SER A 332 -32.21 25.17 5.93
N ASP A 333 -32.05 25.38 7.23
CA ASP A 333 -31.75 26.69 7.80
C ASP A 333 -30.33 27.16 7.44
N GLU A 334 -29.34 26.28 7.53
CA GLU A 334 -27.97 26.58 7.13
C GLU A 334 -27.89 26.87 5.62
N LYS A 335 -28.58 26.08 4.80
CA LYS A 335 -28.69 26.32 3.34
C LYS A 335 -29.35 27.66 3.04
N ARG A 336 -30.40 28.05 3.79
CA ARG A 336 -31.07 29.36 3.66
C ARG A 336 -30.19 30.53 4.10
N ILE A 337 -29.32 30.33 5.10
CA ILE A 337 -28.35 31.35 5.52
C ILE A 337 -27.30 31.54 4.43
N LEU A 338 -26.73 30.44 3.95
CA LEU A 338 -25.70 30.45 2.90
C LEU A 338 -26.24 31.02 1.59
N SER A 339 -27.46 30.66 1.18
CA SER A 339 -28.04 31.12 -0.10
C SER A 339 -28.18 32.64 -0.23
N LYS A 340 -28.20 33.36 0.91
CA LYS A 340 -28.20 34.84 0.94
C LYS A 340 -26.80 35.45 0.81
N GLN A 341 -25.76 34.64 0.92
CA GLN A 341 -24.36 35.04 0.98
C GLN A 341 -23.55 34.54 -0.22
N ILE A 342 -24.12 33.68 -1.06
CA ILE A 342 -23.45 33.12 -2.24
C ILE A 342 -23.51 34.04 -3.46
N ASN A 343 -22.46 33.98 -4.28
CA ASN A 343 -22.39 34.55 -5.60
C ASN A 343 -22.73 33.49 -6.67
N LYS A 344 -23.81 33.72 -7.43
CA LYS A 344 -24.28 32.81 -8.48
C LYS A 344 -23.22 32.54 -9.55
N SER A 345 -22.42 33.54 -9.94
CA SER A 345 -21.35 33.33 -10.92
C SER A 345 -20.26 32.39 -10.41
N VAL A 346 -19.97 32.39 -9.11
CA VAL A 346 -18.98 31.49 -8.49
C VAL A 346 -19.54 30.07 -8.42
N ILE A 347 -20.81 29.92 -8.04
CA ILE A 347 -21.53 28.65 -8.09
C ILE A 347 -21.48 28.03 -9.49
N ASP A 348 -21.80 28.82 -10.52
CA ASP A 348 -21.79 28.35 -11.91
C ASP A 348 -20.37 27.87 -12.31
N THR A 349 -19.32 28.59 -11.90
CA THR A 349 -17.92 28.17 -12.11
C THR A 349 -17.61 26.83 -11.44
N ILE A 350 -17.91 26.68 -10.13
CA ILE A 350 -17.67 25.45 -9.38
C ILE A 350 -18.40 24.26 -10.05
N GLN A 351 -19.68 24.44 -10.38
CA GLN A 351 -20.48 23.40 -11.01
C GLN A 351 -19.96 23.01 -12.39
N ASN A 352 -19.57 23.98 -13.21
CA ASN A 352 -18.99 23.72 -14.54
C ASN A 352 -17.63 23.02 -14.45
N PHE A 353 -16.81 23.37 -13.46
CA PHE A 353 -15.56 22.66 -13.19
C PHE A 353 -15.83 21.20 -12.82
N ASN A 354 -16.72 20.96 -11.85
CA ASN A 354 -17.05 19.61 -11.39
C ASN A 354 -17.63 18.73 -12.51
N LYS A 355 -18.46 19.28 -13.42
CA LYS A 355 -18.99 18.55 -14.59
C LYS A 355 -17.93 18.14 -15.61
N ARG A 356 -16.76 18.79 -15.62
CA ARG A 356 -15.68 18.47 -16.55
C ARG A 356 -14.85 17.28 -16.07
N TRP A 357 -14.82 17.04 -14.77
CA TRP A 357 -13.98 16.02 -14.12
C TRP A 357 -14.76 14.80 -13.63
N ASN A 358 -16.05 14.96 -13.37
CA ASN A 358 -17.02 13.87 -13.17
C ASN A 358 -17.65 13.50 -14.51
#